data_AF-A0AAW0WCN9-F1
#
_entry.id   AF-A0AAW0WCN9-F1
#
_cell.length_a   1.000
_cell.length_b   1.000
_cell.length_c   1.000
_cell.angle_alpha   90.00
_cell.angle_beta   90.00
_cell.angle_gamma   90.00
#
_symmetry.space_group_name_H-M   'P 1'
#
loop_
_entity.id
_entity.type
_entity.pdbx_description
1 polymer ?
#
loop_
_entity_poly.entity_id
_entity_poly.type
_entity_poly.pdbx_seq_one_letter_code
_entity_poly.pdbx_strand_id
1 'polypeptide(L)'
;MKIWQPKDCCCCSLRTGSLVVGSLALAGAILDLINACAGTFAFVIQYLAKLKLISCLEDENSSLCSDELNSCAVGFSIAVLVCESVQAFVCCLLLHGIRKERFKLMVPYMIWSVIRFCTILGLSVFSIIYYALMPLVVLMLLSPMIILGVIETVYLLFIHAQYREVKRAQCEGHAILEEEFENL
;
A
#
# COMPACT_ATOMS: atom_id res chain seq x y z
N MET A 1 -28.89 4.65 -4.18
CA MET A 1 -27.76 5.22 -4.95
C MET A 1 -27.27 4.20 -5.97
N LYS A 2 -27.32 4.52 -7.28
CA LYS A 2 -26.70 3.68 -8.32
C LYS A 2 -25.20 3.96 -8.31
N ILE A 3 -24.40 3.01 -7.82
CA ILE A 3 -22.94 3.09 -7.86
C ILE A 3 -22.51 2.87 -9.32
N TRP A 4 -21.69 3.78 -9.86
CA TRP A 4 -21.17 3.68 -11.23
C TRP A 4 -20.38 2.37 -11.41
N GLN A 5 -20.68 1.62 -12.48
CA GLN A 5 -19.98 0.39 -12.85
C GLN A 5 -19.43 0.56 -14.28
N PRO A 6 -18.10 0.55 -14.48
CA PRO A 6 -17.54 0.49 -15.82
C PRO A 6 -17.87 -0.88 -16.42
N LYS A 7 -18.61 -0.91 -17.53
CA LYS A 7 -18.94 -2.17 -18.22
C LYS A 7 -17.76 -2.69 -19.03
N ASP A 8 -17.07 -1.81 -19.75
CA ASP A 8 -15.89 -2.14 -20.55
C ASP A 8 -14.96 -0.92 -20.62
N CYS A 9 -13.64 -1.14 -20.64
CA CYS A 9 -12.66 -0.09 -20.90
C CYS A 9 -11.79 -0.49 -22.08
N CYS A 10 -11.87 0.25 -23.19
CA CYS A 10 -11.00 0.10 -24.37
C CYS A 10 -10.83 -1.34 -24.88
N CYS A 11 -11.94 -2.03 -25.23
CA CYS A 11 -11.94 -3.37 -25.83
C CYS A 11 -11.40 -4.51 -24.94
N CYS A 12 -11.03 -4.22 -23.69
CA CYS A 12 -10.52 -5.21 -22.74
C CYS A 12 -11.59 -5.57 -21.71
N SER A 13 -11.71 -6.87 -21.41
CA SER A 13 -12.55 -7.35 -20.32
C SER A 13 -12.14 -6.71 -18.98
N LEU A 14 -13.09 -6.52 -18.06
CA LEU A 14 -12.81 -6.02 -16.70
C LEU A 14 -11.73 -6.85 -15.99
N ARG A 15 -11.69 -8.15 -16.29
CA ARG A 15 -10.67 -9.09 -15.82
C ARG A 15 -9.28 -8.71 -16.31
N THR A 16 -9.10 -8.40 -17.60
CA THR A 16 -7.82 -7.96 -18.15
C THR A 16 -7.38 -6.64 -17.51
N GLY A 17 -8.28 -5.67 -17.39
CA GLY A 17 -7.98 -4.39 -16.74
C GLY A 17 -7.55 -4.56 -15.28
N SER A 18 -8.26 -5.41 -14.54
CA SER A 18 -7.92 -5.71 -13.14
C SER A 18 -6.59 -6.44 -13.00
N LEU A 19 -6.24 -7.32 -13.94
CA LEU A 19 -4.93 -7.97 -13.98
C LEU A 19 -3.79 -6.98 -14.23
N VAL A 20 -3.98 -6.02 -15.15
CA VAL A 20 -3.00 -4.96 -15.42
C VAL A 20 -2.84 -4.05 -14.20
N VAL A 21 -3.94 -3.64 -13.58
CA VAL A 21 -3.88 -2.82 -12.35
C VAL A 21 -3.20 -3.60 -11.22
N GLY A 22 -3.55 -4.88 -11.03
CA GLY A 22 -2.93 -5.73 -10.02
C GLY A 22 -1.43 -5.97 -10.26
N SER A 23 -1.00 -6.09 -11.52
CA SER A 23 0.43 -6.27 -11.85
C SER A 23 1.22 -4.98 -11.65
N LEU A 24 0.66 -3.82 -12.00
CA LEU A 24 1.26 -2.52 -11.71
C LEU A 24 1.36 -2.28 -10.20
N ALA A 25 0.34 -2.63 -9.43
CA ALA A 25 0.36 -2.54 -7.97
C ALA A 25 1.42 -3.45 -7.34
N LEU A 26 1.59 -4.67 -7.85
CA LEU A 26 2.67 -5.56 -7.41
C LEU A 26 4.05 -5.02 -7.79
N ALA A 27 4.23 -4.52 -9.01
CA ALA A 27 5.49 -3.92 -9.46
C ALA A 27 5.86 -2.71 -8.59
N GLY A 28 4.88 -1.84 -8.28
CA GLY A 28 5.04 -0.72 -7.35
C GLY A 28 5.48 -1.19 -5.97
N ALA A 29 4.79 -2.18 -5.38
CA ALA A 29 5.13 -2.72 -4.07
C ALA A 29 6.56 -3.32 -4.02
N ILE A 30 7.01 -3.96 -5.10
CA ILE A 30 8.38 -4.48 -5.19
C ILE A 30 9.40 -3.32 -5.25
N LEU A 31 9.13 -2.27 -6.01
CA LEU A 31 9.99 -1.09 -6.07
C LEU A 31 10.06 -0.36 -4.72
N ASP A 32 8.92 -0.20 -4.05
CA ASP A 32 8.84 0.38 -2.71
C ASP A 32 9.62 -0.44 -1.69
N LEU A 33 9.53 -1.78 -1.76
CA LEU A 33 10.31 -2.68 -0.92
C LEU A 33 11.82 -2.56 -1.17
N ILE A 34 12.25 -2.47 -2.44
CA ILE A 34 13.67 -2.25 -2.80
C ILE A 34 14.16 -0.92 -2.23
N ASN A 35 13.35 0.14 -2.37
CA ASN A 35 13.68 1.47 -1.83
C ASN A 35 13.76 1.46 -0.30
N ALA A 36 12.84 0.78 0.39
CA ALA A 36 12.85 0.62 1.84
C ALA A 36 14.09 -0.15 2.32
N CYS A 37 14.45 -1.23 1.61
CA CYS A 37 15.68 -1.98 1.86
C CYS A 37 16.93 -1.10 1.69
N ALA A 38 17.02 -0.36 0.58
CA ALA A 38 18.15 0.52 0.31
C ALA A 38 18.28 1.65 1.35
N GLY A 39 17.16 2.27 1.74
CA GLY A 39 17.11 3.29 2.77
C GLY A 39 17.55 2.77 4.14
N THR A 40 17.04 1.60 4.54
CA THR A 40 17.42 0.94 5.80
C THR A 40 18.92 0.61 5.81
N PHE A 41 19.44 0.10 4.69
CA PHE A 41 20.86 -0.22 4.56
C PHE A 41 21.75 1.02 4.65
N ALA A 42 21.38 2.11 3.96
CA ALA A 42 22.09 3.38 4.03
C ALA A 42 22.08 3.94 5.47
N PHE A 43 20.95 3.84 6.17
CA PHE A 43 20.83 4.27 7.56
C PHE A 43 21.77 3.48 8.49
N VAL A 44 21.82 2.15 8.35
CA VAL A 44 22.72 1.30 9.14
C VAL A 44 24.18 1.65 8.88
N ILE A 45 24.59 1.88 7.63
CA ILE A 45 25.96 2.31 7.30
C ILE A 45 26.30 3.64 7.97
N GLN A 46 25.40 4.62 7.89
CA GLN A 46 25.61 5.93 8.53
C GLN A 46 25.70 5.81 10.04
N TYR A 47 24.89 4.95 10.66
CA TYR A 47 24.93 4.69 12.10
C TYR A 47 26.25 4.05 12.53
N LEU A 48 26.73 3.01 11.82
CA LEU A 48 28.02 2.38 12.08
C LEU A 48 29.20 3.33 11.87
N ALA A 49 29.13 4.19 10.85
CA ALA A 49 30.14 5.21 10.61
C ALA A 49 30.20 6.25 11.75
N LYS A 50 29.03 6.69 12.25
CA LYS A 50 28.95 7.58 13.42
C LYS A 50 29.51 6.93 14.69
N LEU A 51 29.16 5.67 14.96
CA LEU A 51 29.70 4.92 16.11
C LEU A 51 31.23 4.85 16.08
N LYS A 52 31.81 4.54 14.91
CA LYS A 52 33.26 4.50 14.74
C LYS A 52 33.90 5.87 15.00
N LEU A 53 33.27 6.95 14.52
CA LEU A 53 33.78 8.31 14.70
C LEU A 53 33.69 8.79 16.16
N ILE A 54 32.60 8.45 16.86
CA ILE A 54 32.43 8.72 18.30
C ILE A 54 33.45 7.94 19.13
N SER A 55 33.70 6.66 18.80
CA SER A 55 34.72 5.85 19.48
C SER A 55 36.15 6.39 19.33
N CYS A 56 36.38 7.26 18.34
CA CYS A 56 37.67 7.92 18.12
C CYS A 56 37.78 9.31 18.78
N LEU A 57 36.67 9.88 19.26
CA LEU A 57 36.55 11.26 19.73
C LEU A 57 36.05 11.33 21.18
N GLU A 58 36.53 10.45 22.06
CA GLU A 58 36.27 10.44 23.52
C GLU A 58 36.24 11.87 24.13
N ASP A 59 35.06 12.48 24.16
CA ASP A 59 34.74 13.71 24.88
C ASP A 59 33.31 13.57 25.40
N GLU A 60 33.21 13.33 26.71
CA GLU A 60 31.99 13.12 27.47
C GLU A 60 31.18 14.42 27.55
N ASN A 61 29.98 14.46 26.94
CA ASN A 61 28.76 15.08 27.52
C ASN A 61 27.59 15.32 26.54
N SER A 62 27.62 14.86 25.28
CA SER A 62 26.50 15.09 24.34
C SER A 62 25.72 13.84 23.86
N SER A 63 26.03 12.64 24.37
CA SER A 63 25.58 11.37 23.79
C SER A 63 24.13 10.94 24.06
N LEU A 64 23.51 11.40 25.16
CA LEU A 64 22.21 10.85 25.60
C LEU A 64 21.04 11.19 24.66
N CYS A 65 21.01 12.37 24.05
CA CYS A 65 19.89 12.77 23.19
C CYS A 65 19.98 12.15 21.77
N SER A 66 21.18 11.83 21.28
CA SER A 66 21.36 11.22 19.97
C SER A 66 20.96 9.74 19.93
N ASP A 67 21.12 9.01 21.04
CA ASP A 67 20.90 7.57 21.08
C ASP A 67 19.41 7.19 21.06
N GLU A 68 18.56 7.98 21.72
CA GLU A 68 17.10 7.79 21.69
C GLU A 68 16.51 8.07 20.31
N LEU A 69 16.95 9.16 19.66
CA LEU A 69 16.47 9.54 18.33
C LEU A 69 16.82 8.46 17.27
N ASN A 70 18.04 7.91 17.37
CA ASN A 70 18.49 6.84 16.48
C ASN A 70 17.70 5.55 16.69
N SER A 71 17.39 5.20 17.94
CA SER A 71 16.60 4.00 18.26
C SER A 71 15.19 4.07 17.68
N CYS A 72 14.53 5.24 17.78
CA CYS A 72 13.24 5.49 17.15
C CYS A 72 13.30 5.40 15.61
N ALA A 73 14.35 5.95 14.99
CA ALA A 73 14.53 5.90 13.54
C ALA A 73 14.75 4.47 13.00
N VAL A 74 15.48 3.63 13.73
CA VAL A 74 15.63 2.20 13.39
C VAL A 74 14.28 1.49 13.49
N GLY A 75 13.54 1.70 14.59
CA GLY A 75 12.21 1.12 14.79
C GLY A 75 11.24 1.49 13.67
N PHE A 76 11.23 2.76 13.27
CA PHE A 76 10.43 3.26 12.15
C PHE A 76 10.82 2.60 10.83
N SER A 77 12.11 2.46 10.55
CA SER A 77 12.60 1.84 9.30
C SER A 77 12.19 0.37 9.20
N ILE A 78 12.28 -0.38 10.31
CA ILE A 78 11.81 -1.77 10.38
C ILE A 78 10.30 -1.85 10.15
N ALA A 79 9.52 -0.95 10.77
CA ALA A 79 8.07 -0.90 10.60
C ALA A 79 7.68 -0.65 9.13
N VAL A 80 8.36 0.28 8.45
CA VAL A 80 8.16 0.53 7.01
C VAL A 80 8.45 -0.72 6.19
N LEU A 81 9.58 -1.41 6.45
CA LEU A 81 9.94 -2.64 5.74
C LEU A 81 8.87 -3.74 5.89
N VAL A 82 8.32 -3.90 7.09
CA VAL A 82 7.23 -4.86 7.36
C VAL A 82 5.98 -4.47 6.59
N CYS A 83 5.60 -3.19 6.60
CA CYS A 83 4.43 -2.69 5.85
C CYS A 83 4.57 -2.95 4.34
N GLU A 84 5.73 -2.67 3.74
CA GLU A 84 5.95 -2.92 2.31
C GLU A 84 5.96 -4.42 1.97
N SER A 85 6.46 -5.25 2.88
CA SER A 85 6.41 -6.71 2.73
C SER A 85 4.97 -7.24 2.74
N VAL A 86 4.13 -6.72 3.65
CA VAL A 86 2.70 -7.07 3.72
C VAL A 86 1.97 -6.58 2.46
N GLN A 87 2.26 -5.36 1.99
CA GLN A 87 1.71 -4.84 0.74
C GLN A 87 2.01 -5.77 -0.44
N ALA A 88 3.27 -6.16 -0.63
CA ALA A 88 3.67 -7.06 -1.71
C ALA A 88 2.95 -8.42 -1.62
N PHE A 89 2.85 -8.99 -0.41
CA PHE A 89 2.13 -10.23 -0.17
C PHE A 89 0.64 -10.11 -0.53
N VAL A 90 -0.01 -9.03 -0.11
CA VAL A 90 -1.42 -8.77 -0.38
C VAL A 90 -1.67 -8.51 -1.89
N CYS A 91 -0.74 -7.87 -2.60
CA CYS A 91 -0.77 -7.76 -4.06
C CYS A 91 -0.68 -9.13 -4.76
N CYS A 92 0.14 -10.05 -4.25
CA CYS A 92 0.20 -11.43 -4.75
C CYS A 92 -1.14 -12.16 -4.56
N LEU A 93 -1.79 -12.00 -3.40
CA LEU A 93 -3.12 -12.54 -3.13
C LEU A 93 -4.17 -11.96 -4.07
N LEU A 94 -4.13 -10.65 -4.32
CA LEU A 94 -5.02 -9.98 -5.27
C LEU A 94 -4.88 -10.59 -6.66
N LEU A 95 -3.66 -10.68 -7.19
CA LEU A 95 -3.41 -11.27 -8.52
C LEU A 95 -3.86 -12.72 -8.60
N HIS A 96 -3.59 -13.51 -7.56
CA HIS A 96 -4.07 -14.89 -7.50
C HIS A 96 -5.60 -14.96 -7.45
N GLY A 97 -6.24 -14.07 -6.69
CA GLY A 97 -7.69 -13.93 -6.59
C GLY A 97 -8.34 -13.59 -7.92
N ILE A 98 -7.78 -12.64 -8.68
CA ILE A 98 -8.29 -12.26 -10.01
C ILE A 98 -8.08 -13.42 -11.00
N ARG A 99 -6.91 -14.08 -10.99
CA ARG A 99 -6.62 -15.19 -11.91
C ARG A 99 -7.53 -16.38 -11.70
N LYS A 100 -7.81 -16.73 -10.44
CA LYS A 100 -8.65 -17.88 -10.05
C LYS A 100 -10.11 -17.52 -9.82
N GLU A 101 -10.51 -16.27 -10.07
CA GLU A 101 -11.88 -15.77 -9.85
C GLU A 101 -12.38 -16.06 -8.43
N ARG A 102 -11.51 -15.89 -7.43
CA ARG A 102 -11.83 -16.10 -6.01
C ARG A 102 -11.95 -14.76 -5.30
N PHE A 103 -13.17 -14.23 -5.17
CA PHE A 103 -13.40 -12.91 -4.57
C PHE A 103 -12.89 -12.79 -3.13
N LYS A 104 -12.90 -13.89 -2.36
CA LYS A 104 -12.39 -13.92 -0.97
C LYS A 104 -10.91 -13.51 -0.86
N LEU A 105 -10.11 -13.78 -1.89
CA LEU A 105 -8.68 -13.42 -1.93
C LEU A 105 -8.44 -11.94 -2.32
N MET A 106 -9.46 -11.27 -2.86
CA MET A 106 -9.38 -9.84 -3.21
C MET A 106 -9.67 -8.94 -2.00
N VAL A 107 -10.35 -9.46 -0.97
CA VAL A 107 -10.76 -8.72 0.23
C VAL A 107 -9.58 -8.16 1.03
N PRO A 108 -8.50 -8.93 1.32
CA PRO A 108 -7.35 -8.41 2.06
C PRO A 108 -6.75 -7.16 1.41
N TYR A 109 -6.67 -7.13 0.07
CA TYR A 109 -6.16 -5.97 -0.66
C TYR A 109 -7.05 -4.74 -0.53
N MET A 110 -8.37 -4.91 -0.62
CA MET A 110 -9.30 -3.79 -0.44
C MET A 110 -9.20 -3.20 0.98
N ILE A 111 -9.13 -4.06 2.00
CA ILE A 111 -8.98 -3.61 3.40
C ILE A 111 -7.65 -2.89 3.59
N TRP A 112 -6.56 -3.48 3.09
CA TRP A 112 -5.22 -2.92 3.20
C TRP A 112 -5.10 -1.56 2.51
N SER A 113 -5.69 -1.41 1.32
CA SER A 113 -5.71 -0.14 0.58
C SER A 113 -6.46 0.96 1.33
N VAL A 114 -7.56 0.63 2.04
CA VAL A 114 -8.27 1.61 2.88
C VAL A 114 -7.40 2.04 4.08
N ILE A 115 -6.73 1.09 4.74
CA ILE A 115 -5.81 1.40 5.85
C ILE A 115 -4.71 2.35 5.36
N ARG A 116 -4.05 1.99 4.25
CA ARG A 116 -2.99 2.79 3.62
C ARG A 116 -3.47 4.20 3.27
N PHE A 117 -4.64 4.32 2.67
CA PHE A 117 -5.24 5.63 2.36
C PHE A 117 -5.47 6.48 3.63
N CYS A 118 -6.00 5.89 4.70
CA CYS A 118 -6.17 6.56 5.99
C CYS A 118 -4.82 6.99 6.59
N THR A 119 -3.78 6.17 6.48
CA THR A 119 -2.43 6.50 6.95
C THR A 119 -1.84 7.68 6.16
N ILE A 120 -1.97 7.69 4.83
CA ILE A 120 -1.52 8.81 3.97
C ILE A 120 -2.25 10.10 4.34
N LEU A 121 -3.58 10.03 4.54
CA LEU A 121 -4.36 11.19 5.00
C LEU A 121 -3.89 11.68 6.37
N GLY A 122 -3.69 10.80 7.33
CA GLY A 122 -3.17 11.17 8.66
C GLY A 122 -1.80 11.84 8.60
N LEU A 123 -0.87 11.28 7.82
CA LEU A 123 0.46 11.84 7.62
C LEU A 123 0.44 13.18 6.90
N SER A 124 -0.45 13.37 5.92
CA SER A 124 -0.60 14.65 5.22
C SER A 124 -1.12 15.74 6.15
N VAL A 125 -2.13 15.45 6.98
CA VAL A 125 -2.64 16.39 8.00
C VAL A 125 -1.55 16.74 9.01
N PHE A 126 -0.83 15.74 9.52
CA PHE A 126 0.30 15.96 10.43
C PHE A 126 1.37 16.86 9.80
N SER A 127 1.72 16.61 8.53
CA SER A 127 2.71 17.39 7.80
C SER A 127 2.26 18.84 7.60
N ILE A 128 0.98 19.09 7.31
CA ILE A 128 0.42 20.44 7.19
C ILE A 128 0.56 21.20 8.52
N ILE A 129 0.23 20.56 9.64
CA ILE A 129 0.32 21.18 10.97
C ILE A 129 1.79 21.48 11.31
N TYR A 130 2.69 20.55 11.05
CA TYR A 130 4.10 20.68 11.38
C TYR A 130 4.80 21.76 10.53
N TYR A 131 4.51 21.82 9.23
CA TYR A 131 5.12 22.76 8.29
C TYR A 131 4.26 24.01 8.02
N ALA A 132 3.34 24.36 8.92
CA ALA A 132 2.38 25.46 8.73
C ALA A 132 3.04 26.82 8.40
N LEU A 133 4.28 27.04 8.85
CA LEU A 133 5.04 28.27 8.59
C LEU A 133 5.82 28.26 7.26
N MET A 134 5.85 27.14 6.54
CA MET A 134 6.61 26.96 5.29
C MET A 134 5.69 26.52 4.14
N PRO A 135 4.91 27.44 3.55
CA PRO A 135 3.86 27.10 2.58
C PRO A 135 4.38 26.42 1.30
N LEU A 136 5.59 26.76 0.87
CA LEU A 136 6.23 26.10 -0.30
C LEU A 136 6.52 24.62 -0.03
N VAL A 137 6.96 24.28 1.19
CA VAL A 137 7.24 22.89 1.59
C VAL A 137 5.94 22.10 1.64
N VAL A 138 4.88 22.68 2.21
CA VAL A 138 3.55 22.08 2.24
C VAL A 138 3.03 21.79 0.83
N LEU A 139 3.18 22.74 -0.10
CA LEU A 139 2.75 22.54 -1.49
C LEU A 139 3.50 21.40 -2.19
N MET A 140 4.83 21.34 -2.03
CA MET A 140 5.67 20.29 -2.60
C MET A 140 5.34 18.90 -2.05
N LEU A 141 4.95 18.80 -0.78
CA LEU A 141 4.57 17.52 -0.15
C LEU A 141 3.14 17.11 -0.50
N LEU A 142 2.19 18.05 -0.58
CA LEU A 142 0.79 17.74 -0.85
C LEU A 142 0.53 17.35 -2.29
N SER A 143 1.19 17.98 -3.27
CA SER A 143 0.93 17.70 -4.69
C SER A 143 1.11 16.22 -5.07
N PRO A 144 2.23 15.53 -4.73
CA PRO A 144 2.36 14.10 -5.05
C PRO A 144 1.37 13.24 -4.25
N MET A 145 1.05 13.60 -3.00
CA MET A 145 0.10 12.83 -2.18
C MET A 145 -1.31 12.84 -2.76
N ILE A 146 -1.77 13.98 -3.29
CA ILE A 146 -3.07 14.08 -3.95
C ILE A 146 -3.10 13.20 -5.20
N ILE A 147 -2.06 13.26 -6.04
CA ILE A 147 -1.97 12.47 -7.27
C ILE A 147 -1.99 10.97 -6.94
N LEU A 148 -1.16 10.54 -5.97
CA LEU A 148 -1.12 9.15 -5.53
C LEU A 148 -2.46 8.70 -4.93
N GLY A 149 -3.10 9.53 -4.12
CA GLY A 149 -4.41 9.23 -3.54
C GLY A 149 -5.50 9.06 -4.60
N VAL A 150 -5.49 9.87 -5.66
CA VAL A 150 -6.41 9.72 -6.80
C VAL A 150 -6.16 8.41 -7.54
N ILE A 151 -4.90 8.09 -7.85
CA ILE A 151 -4.53 6.83 -8.52
C ILE A 151 -4.98 5.62 -7.69
N GLU A 152 -4.70 5.64 -6.38
CA GLU A 152 -5.05 4.55 -5.46
C GLU A 152 -6.58 4.40 -5.34
N THR A 153 -7.32 5.50 -5.31
CA THR A 153 -8.79 5.49 -5.33
C THR A 153 -9.33 4.87 -6.61
N VAL A 154 -8.77 5.24 -7.77
CA VAL A 154 -9.15 4.66 -9.06
C VAL A 154 -8.88 3.16 -9.07
N TYR A 155 -7.71 2.72 -8.60
CA TYR A 155 -7.37 1.29 -8.49
C TYR A 155 -8.36 0.55 -7.59
N LEU A 156 -8.69 1.11 -6.43
CA LEU A 156 -9.64 0.53 -5.50
C LEU A 156 -11.04 0.39 -6.13
N LEU A 157 -11.48 1.38 -6.90
CA LEU A 157 -12.75 1.32 -7.64
C LEU A 157 -12.75 0.19 -8.69
N PHE A 158 -11.67 0.02 -9.46
CA PHE A 158 -11.53 -1.06 -10.43
C PHE A 158 -11.56 -2.44 -9.76
N ILE A 159 -10.76 -2.64 -8.70
CA ILE A 159 -10.71 -3.90 -7.96
C ILE A 159 -12.06 -4.21 -7.30
N HIS A 160 -12.74 -3.20 -6.75
CA HIS A 160 -14.07 -3.38 -6.16
C HIS A 160 -15.14 -3.70 -7.21
N ALA A 161 -15.05 -3.13 -8.42
CA ALA A 161 -15.93 -3.50 -9.53
C ALA A 161 -15.77 -4.98 -9.90
N GLN A 162 -14.52 -5.44 -10.08
CA GLN A 162 -14.21 -6.84 -10.36
C GLN A 162 -14.65 -7.78 -9.22
N TYR A 163 -14.44 -7.37 -7.97
CA TYR A 163 -14.89 -8.11 -6.79
C TYR A 163 -16.40 -8.36 -6.83
N ARG A 164 -17.19 -7.33 -7.17
CA ARG A 164 -18.65 -7.45 -7.26
C ARG A 164 -19.09 -8.37 -8.39
N GLU A 165 -18.43 -8.31 -9.54
CA GLU A 165 -18.73 -9.17 -10.69
C GLU A 165 -18.47 -10.65 -10.35
N VAL A 166 -17.27 -10.97 -9.84
CA VAL A 166 -16.90 -12.33 -9.44
C VAL A 166 -17.82 -12.86 -8.33
N LYS A 167 -18.20 -12.00 -7.37
CA LYS A 167 -19.15 -12.38 -6.31
C LYS A 167 -20.53 -12.73 -6.87
N ARG A 168 -21.06 -11.96 -7.82
CA ARG A 168 -22.36 -12.24 -8.44
C ARG A 168 -22.35 -13.56 -9.21
N ALA A 169 -21.33 -13.77 -10.03
CA ALA A 169 -21.18 -15.01 -10.82
C ALA A 169 -21.13 -16.27 -9.93
N GLN A 170 -20.45 -16.21 -8.77
CA GLN A 170 -20.40 -17.34 -7.84
C GLN A 170 -21.71 -17.54 -7.05
N CYS A 171 -22.44 -16.47 -6.72
CA CYS A 171 -23.73 -16.59 -6.06
C CYS A 171 -24.81 -17.16 -6.99
N GLU A 172 -24.84 -16.76 -8.26
CA GLU A 172 -25.77 -17.30 -9.26
C GLU A 172 -25.51 -18.79 -9.51
N GLY A 173 -24.23 -19.19 -9.61
CA GLY A 173 -23.88 -20.61 -9.73
C GLY A 173 -24.30 -21.46 -8.52
N HIS A 174 -24.27 -20.90 -7.31
CA HIS A 174 -24.76 -21.61 -6.13
C HIS A 174 -26.29 -21.76 -6.11
N ALA A 175 -27.04 -20.73 -6.51
CA ALA A 175 -28.50 -20.80 -6.56
C ALA A 175 -28.99 -21.87 -7.55
N ILE A 176 -28.35 -21.97 -8.72
CA ILE A 176 -28.72 -22.97 -9.75
C ILE A 176 -28.49 -24.40 -9.24
N LEU A 177 -27.39 -24.63 -8.51
CA LEU A 177 -27.10 -25.95 -7.93
C LEU A 177 -28.11 -26.32 -6.84
N GLU A 178 -28.52 -25.37 -5.99
CA GLU A 178 -29.56 -25.60 -4.98
C GLU A 178 -30.89 -25.99 -5.64
N GLU A 179 -31.30 -25.32 -6.73
CA GLU A 179 -32.50 -25.68 -7.50
C GLU A 179 -32.39 -27.08 -8.15
N GLU A 180 -31.23 -27.49 -8.65
CA GLU A 180 -31.04 -28.85 -9.19
C GLU A 180 -31.14 -29.93 -8.10
N PHE A 181 -30.64 -29.66 -6.90
CA PHE A 181 -30.72 -30.60 -5.77
C PHE A 181 -32.14 -30.72 -5.19
N GLU A 182 -32.95 -29.66 -5.21
CA GLU A 182 -34.35 -29.72 -4.75
C GLU A 182 -35.29 -30.46 -5.70
N ASN A 183 -34.92 -30.60 -6.97
CA ASN A 183 -35.71 -31.30 -7.99
C ASN A 183 -35.35 -32.80 -8.15
N LEU A 184 -34.40 -33.31 -7.37
CA LEU A 184 -33.97 -34.72 -7.33
C LEU A 184 -34.58 -35.45 -6.12
#